data_AF-A0A1M5HLW1-F1
#
_entry.id   AF-A0A1M5HLW1-F1
#
_cell.length_a   1.000
_cell.length_b   1.000
_cell.length_c   1.000
_cell.angle_alpha   90.00
_cell.angle_beta   90.00
_cell.angle_gamma   90.00
#
_symmetry.space_group_name_H-M   'P 1'
#
loop_
_entity.id
_entity.type
_entity.pdbx_description
1 polymer ?
#
loop_
_entity_poly.entity_id
_entity_poly.type
_entity_poly.pdbx_seq_one_letter_code
_entity_poly.pdbx_strand_id
1 'polypeptide(L)'
;MLKKFYNNFEEIVGTALFVSMLVILVVQTLTRQGIGVPLVWTEELSKLLFIYAGYLGIVACIKDDSHVSIDVFLKKLPAKAQKWVYLFNQLLILAALIVVFYISFTIVERQEHLTIVTLQISYVYMYAALPILTLLMIYRLIERLIKEWRKSKAAEVK
;
A
#
# COMPACT_ATOMS: atom_id res chain seq x y z
N MET A 1 1.45 -17.51 -17.60
CA MET A 1 1.00 -17.55 -16.19
C MET A 1 1.99 -16.90 -15.22
N LEU A 2 3.30 -17.20 -15.24
CA LEU A 2 4.28 -16.62 -14.29
C LEU A 2 4.32 -15.08 -14.23
N LYS A 3 4.25 -14.38 -15.38
CA LYS A 3 4.20 -12.90 -15.40
C LYS A 3 2.96 -12.32 -14.72
N LYS A 4 1.83 -13.03 -14.72
CA LYS A 4 0.59 -12.58 -14.07
C LYS A 4 0.65 -12.80 -12.56
N PHE A 5 1.29 -13.89 -12.14
CA PHE A 5 1.50 -14.23 -10.73
C PHE A 5 2.48 -13.26 -10.06
N TYR A 6 3.61 -12.95 -10.72
CA TYR A 6 4.57 -11.97 -10.22
C TYR A 6 3.98 -10.56 -10.15
N ASN A 7 3.06 -10.23 -11.06
CA ASN A 7 2.46 -8.90 -11.10
C ASN A 7 1.36 -8.70 -10.04
N ASN A 8 0.77 -9.78 -9.51
CA ASN A 8 -0.30 -9.75 -8.52
C ASN A 8 0.16 -10.31 -7.16
N PHE A 9 1.48 -10.40 -6.94
CA PHE A 9 2.02 -10.93 -5.70
C PHE A 9 1.55 -10.11 -4.50
N GLU A 10 1.51 -8.79 -4.62
CA GLU A 10 1.03 -7.89 -3.56
C GLU A 10 -0.44 -8.09 -3.23
N GLU A 11 -1.28 -8.34 -4.23
CA GLU A 11 -2.71 -8.64 -4.05
C GLU A 11 -2.90 -9.98 -3.33
N ILE A 12 -2.13 -11.00 -3.70
CA ILE A 12 -2.20 -12.33 -3.08
C ILE A 12 -1.75 -12.26 -1.62
N VAL A 13 -0.61 -11.61 -1.35
CA VAL A 13 -0.08 -11.45 0.01
C VAL A 13 -1.02 -10.58 0.84
N GLY A 14 -1.52 -9.46 0.29
CA GLY A 14 -2.48 -8.59 0.98
C GLY A 14 -3.77 -9.32 1.33
N THR A 15 -4.31 -10.12 0.41
CA THR A 15 -5.51 -10.94 0.65
C THR A 15 -5.26 -11.99 1.73
N ALA A 16 -4.11 -12.68 1.68
CA ALA A 16 -3.77 -13.69 2.69
C ALA A 16 -3.65 -13.09 4.09
N LEU A 17 -3.02 -11.91 4.21
CA LEU A 17 -2.92 -11.17 5.48
C LEU A 17 -4.27 -10.66 5.98
N PHE A 18 -5.14 -10.23 5.07
CA PHE A 18 -6.49 -9.79 5.42
C PHE A 18 -7.36 -10.96 5.92
N VAL A 19 -7.30 -12.10 5.25
CA VAL A 19 -8.02 -13.31 5.67
C VAL A 19 -7.50 -13.82 7.02
N SER A 20 -6.17 -13.84 7.22
CA SER A 20 -5.61 -14.26 8.51
C SER A 20 -6.03 -13.34 9.66
N MET A 21 -6.01 -12.02 9.45
CA MET A 21 -6.53 -11.05 10.39
C MET A 21 -8.01 -11.33 10.74
N LEU A 22 -8.85 -11.59 9.72
CA LEU A 22 -10.27 -11.87 9.93
C LEU A 22 -10.47 -13.11 10.79
N VAL A 23 -9.73 -14.19 10.51
CA VAL A 23 -9.77 -15.43 11.31
C VAL A 23 -9.36 -15.16 12.76
N ILE A 24 -8.29 -14.38 12.98
CA ILE A 24 -7.83 -14.03 14.34
C ILE A 24 -8.90 -13.23 15.09
N LEU A 25 -9.57 -12.26 14.45
CA LEU A 25 -10.65 -11.49 15.06
C LEU A 25 -11.88 -12.35 15.40
N VAL A 26 -12.20 -13.33 14.56
CA VAL A 26 -13.28 -14.28 14.84
C VAL A 26 -12.92 -15.13 16.06
N VAL A 27 -11.70 -15.69 16.10
CA VAL A 27 -11.21 -16.46 17.26
C VAL A 27 -11.21 -15.61 18.54
N GLN A 28 -10.75 -14.36 18.46
CA GLN A 28 -10.78 -13.42 19.57
C GLN A 28 -12.20 -13.19 20.08
N THR A 29 -13.14 -12.95 19.17
CA THR A 29 -14.55 -12.69 19.54
C THR A 29 -15.20 -13.92 20.17
N LEU A 30 -14.98 -15.11 19.61
CA LEU A 30 -15.49 -16.37 20.14
C LEU A 30 -14.92 -16.69 21.52
N THR A 31 -13.61 -16.49 21.71
CA THR A 31 -12.96 -16.75 23.00
C THR A 31 -13.42 -15.74 24.05
N ARG A 32 -13.51 -14.45 23.69
CA ARG A 32 -13.91 -13.39 24.61
C ARG A 32 -15.38 -13.50 25.03
N GLN A 33 -16.29 -13.74 24.08
CA GLN A 33 -17.73 -13.77 24.35
C GLN A 33 -18.23 -15.15 24.78
N GLY A 34 -17.57 -16.23 24.32
CA GLY A 34 -17.98 -17.61 24.63
C GLY A 34 -17.26 -18.22 25.83
N ILE A 35 -15.93 -18.08 25.89
CA ILE A 35 -15.08 -18.73 26.92
C ILE A 35 -14.80 -17.77 28.10
N GLY A 36 -14.98 -16.47 27.90
CA GLY A 36 -14.76 -15.43 28.93
C GLY A 36 -13.29 -15.13 29.20
N VAL A 37 -12.36 -15.69 28.41
CA VAL A 37 -10.91 -15.42 28.51
C VAL A 37 -10.49 -14.51 27.36
N PRO A 38 -10.20 -13.22 27.61
CA PRO A 38 -9.76 -12.32 26.55
C PRO A 38 -8.31 -12.64 26.16
N LEU A 39 -8.11 -13.05 24.90
CA LEU A 39 -6.77 -13.14 24.30
C LEU A 39 -6.32 -11.71 23.94
N VAL A 40 -5.48 -11.11 24.75
CA VAL A 40 -5.06 -9.69 24.54
C VAL A 40 -4.11 -9.56 23.33
N TRP A 41 -3.28 -10.58 23.10
CA TRP A 41 -2.31 -10.62 21.99
C TRP A 41 -2.95 -10.62 20.60
N THR A 42 -4.18 -11.14 20.46
CA THR A 42 -4.87 -11.21 19.17
C THR A 42 -5.25 -9.82 18.67
N GLU A 43 -5.47 -8.86 19.58
CA GLU A 43 -5.83 -7.50 19.21
C GLU A 43 -4.64 -6.77 18.56
N GLU A 44 -3.46 -6.89 19.15
CA GLU A 44 -2.23 -6.27 18.62
C GLU A 44 -1.77 -6.96 17.34
N LEU A 45 -1.86 -8.29 17.26
CA LEU A 45 -1.54 -9.03 16.03
C LEU A 45 -2.50 -8.68 14.88
N SER A 46 -3.80 -8.54 15.16
CA SER A 46 -4.77 -8.14 14.14
C SER A 46 -4.49 -6.73 13.62
N LYS A 47 -4.10 -5.79 14.48
CA LYS A 47 -3.69 -4.43 14.07
C LYS A 47 -2.45 -4.47 13.18
N LEU A 48 -1.45 -5.30 13.52
CA LEU A 48 -0.26 -5.49 12.69
C LEU A 48 -0.64 -6.00 11.30
N LEU A 49 -1.39 -7.11 11.22
CA LEU A 49 -1.81 -7.70 9.94
C LEU A 49 -2.65 -6.71 9.10
N PHE A 50 -3.54 -5.96 9.75
CA PHE A 50 -4.36 -4.94 9.09
C PHE A 50 -3.51 -3.85 8.42
N ILE A 51 -2.47 -3.36 9.10
CA ILE A 51 -1.55 -2.35 8.54
C ILE A 51 -0.91 -2.90 7.27
N TYR A 52 -0.27 -4.07 7.34
CA TYR A 52 0.39 -4.66 6.18
C TYR A 52 -0.58 -4.94 5.03
N ALA A 53 -1.76 -5.49 5.31
CA ALA A 53 -2.78 -5.76 4.30
C ALA A 53 -3.30 -4.46 3.66
N GLY A 54 -3.58 -3.43 4.46
CA GLY A 54 -4.07 -2.13 3.99
C GLY A 54 -3.06 -1.44 3.07
N TYR A 55 -1.79 -1.38 3.47
CA TYR A 55 -0.74 -0.79 2.65
C TYR A 55 -0.48 -1.57 1.35
N LEU A 56 -0.53 -2.91 1.38
CA LEU A 56 -0.46 -3.72 0.15
C LEU A 56 -1.65 -3.45 -0.77
N GLY A 57 -2.85 -3.20 -0.21
CA GLY A 57 -4.01 -2.73 -0.97
C GLY A 57 -3.76 -1.40 -1.67
N ILE A 58 -3.10 -0.45 -1.01
CA ILE A 58 -2.72 0.84 -1.64
C ILE A 58 -1.73 0.63 -2.79
N VAL A 59 -0.73 -0.25 -2.61
CA VAL A 59 0.22 -0.60 -3.69
C VAL A 59 -0.51 -1.17 -4.90
N ALA A 60 -1.51 -2.04 -4.69
CA ALA A 60 -2.35 -2.57 -5.76
C ALA A 60 -3.20 -1.47 -6.45
N CYS A 61 -3.78 -0.54 -5.68
CA CYS A 61 -4.55 0.58 -6.23
C CYS A 61 -3.70 1.51 -7.11
N ILE A 62 -2.45 1.79 -6.73
CA ILE A 62 -1.52 2.62 -7.53
C ILE A 62 -1.20 1.94 -8.87
N LYS A 63 -1.03 0.60 -8.85
CA LYS A 63 -0.80 -0.21 -10.04
C LYS A 63 -1.99 -0.16 -11.02
N ASP A 64 -3.22 -0.19 -10.50
CA ASP A 64 -4.43 -0.22 -11.33
C ASP A 64 -4.91 1.17 -11.78
N ASP A 65 -4.19 2.24 -11.42
CA ASP A 65 -4.58 3.63 -11.69
C ASP A 65 -5.98 3.98 -11.17
N SER A 66 -6.33 3.45 -10.00
CA SER A 66 -7.59 3.78 -9.34
C SER A 66 -7.54 5.14 -8.65
N HIS A 67 -6.53 5.98 -8.91
CA HIS A 67 -6.60 7.39 -8.54
C HIS A 67 -7.77 7.98 -9.30
N VAL A 68 -8.80 8.40 -8.56
CA VAL A 68 -10.01 9.02 -9.10
C VAL A 68 -9.61 10.26 -9.89
N SER A 69 -9.27 10.03 -11.15
CA SER A 69 -8.89 11.07 -12.08
C SER A 69 -10.14 11.89 -12.29
N ILE A 70 -10.01 13.20 -12.21
CA ILE A 70 -11.06 14.15 -12.59
C ILE A 70 -11.14 14.12 -14.13
N ASP A 71 -11.43 12.95 -14.69
CA ASP A 71 -11.47 12.66 -16.11
C ASP A 71 -12.48 13.56 -16.82
N VAL A 72 -13.51 14.01 -16.09
CA VAL A 72 -14.55 14.91 -16.60
C VAL A 72 -13.98 16.26 -17.02
N PHE A 73 -13.00 16.81 -16.27
CA PHE A 73 -12.34 18.07 -16.65
C PHE A 73 -11.21 17.84 -17.65
N LEU A 74 -10.45 16.75 -17.50
CA LEU A 74 -9.36 16.38 -18.41
C LEU A 74 -9.84 16.14 -19.85
N LYS A 75 -11.04 15.57 -20.04
CA LYS A 75 -11.63 15.33 -21.38
C LYS A 75 -12.04 16.61 -22.12
N LYS A 76 -12.13 17.76 -21.45
CA LYS A 76 -12.43 19.05 -22.08
C LYS A 76 -11.18 19.80 -22.57
N LEU A 77 -9.98 19.32 -22.22
CA LEU A 77 -8.71 19.96 -22.59
C LEU A 77 -8.13 19.39 -23.90
N PRO A 78 -7.35 20.19 -24.65
CA PRO A 78 -6.63 19.70 -25.82
C PRO A 78 -5.58 18.65 -25.43
N ALA A 79 -5.32 17.69 -26.33
CA ALA A 79 -4.48 16.50 -26.05
C ALA A 79 -3.08 16.82 -25.48
N LYS A 80 -2.47 17.96 -25.86
CA LYS A 80 -1.18 18.41 -25.31
C LYS A 80 -1.30 18.82 -23.83
N ALA A 81 -2.35 19.53 -23.46
CA ALA A 81 -2.58 19.96 -22.08
C ALA A 81 -2.93 18.76 -21.17
N GLN A 82 -3.69 17.79 -21.69
CA GLN A 82 -4.01 16.56 -20.97
C GLN A 82 -2.73 15.78 -20.58
N LYS A 83 -1.77 15.63 -21.52
CA LYS A 83 -0.48 14.98 -21.24
C LYS A 83 0.33 15.72 -20.16
N TRP A 84 0.35 17.05 -20.20
CA TRP A 84 1.07 17.87 -19.19
C TRP A 84 0.46 17.77 -17.80
N VAL A 85 -0.87 17.89 -17.68
CA VAL A 85 -1.57 17.76 -16.39
C VAL A 85 -1.37 16.37 -15.80
N TYR A 86 -1.44 15.34 -16.65
CA TYR A 86 -1.17 13.97 -16.24
C TYR A 86 0.25 13.81 -15.67
N LEU A 87 1.27 14.28 -16.39
CA LEU A 87 2.66 14.19 -15.95
C LEU A 87 2.93 15.00 -14.68
N PHE A 88 2.31 16.17 -14.55
CA PHE A 88 2.39 16.98 -13.33
C PHE A 88 1.77 16.26 -12.13
N ASN A 89 0.59 15.66 -12.28
CA ASN A 89 -0.05 14.89 -11.22
C ASN A 89 0.83 13.70 -10.77
N GLN A 90 1.41 12.97 -11.72
CA GLN A 90 2.31 11.86 -11.41
C GLN A 90 3.57 12.31 -10.66
N LEU A 91 4.16 13.45 -11.05
CA LEU A 91 5.29 14.03 -10.32
C LEU A 91 4.90 14.47 -8.90
N LEU A 92 3.70 15.01 -8.72
CA LEU A 92 3.19 15.43 -7.42
C LEU A 92 2.98 14.22 -6.49
N ILE A 93 2.42 13.13 -7.01
CA ILE A 93 2.28 11.87 -6.27
C ILE A 93 3.66 11.31 -5.91
N LEU A 94 4.61 11.30 -6.84
CA LEU A 94 5.99 10.84 -6.58
C LEU A 94 6.66 11.67 -5.48
N ALA A 95 6.55 13.00 -5.54
CA ALA A 95 7.08 13.90 -4.52
C ALA A 95 6.45 13.63 -3.15
N ALA A 96 5.13 13.46 -3.09
CA ALA A 96 4.43 13.11 -1.86
C ALA A 96 4.93 11.77 -1.28
N LEU A 97 5.12 10.74 -2.12
CA LEU A 97 5.64 9.45 -1.68
C LEU A 97 7.07 9.53 -1.14
N ILE A 98 7.93 10.37 -1.73
CA ILE A 98 9.30 10.58 -1.23
C ILE A 98 9.28 11.25 0.15
N VAL A 99 8.41 12.24 0.36
CA VAL A 99 8.24 12.89 1.67
C VAL A 99 7.75 11.88 2.70
N VAL A 100 6.75 11.07 2.35
CA VAL A 100 6.25 10.00 3.24
C VAL A 100 7.36 9.00 3.56
N PHE A 101 8.15 8.57 2.57
CA PHE A 101 9.28 7.66 2.78
C PHE A 101 10.30 8.23 3.78
N TYR A 102 10.67 9.51 3.64
CA TYR A 102 11.59 10.18 4.57
C TYR A 102 11.02 10.25 5.99
N ILE A 103 9.77 10.71 6.15
CA ILE A 103 9.11 10.80 7.45
C ILE A 103 8.98 9.41 8.10
N SER A 104 8.78 8.37 7.29
CA SER A 104 8.63 6.99 7.76
C SER A 104 9.87 6.50 8.52
N PHE A 105 11.09 6.84 8.07
CA PHE A 105 12.31 6.48 8.81
C PHE A 105 12.37 7.15 10.18
N THR A 106 12.07 8.45 10.24
CA THR A 106 12.05 9.18 11.52
C THR A 106 11.02 8.60 12.48
N ILE A 107 9.88 8.13 11.98
CA ILE A 107 8.87 7.47 12.81
C ILE A 107 9.40 6.13 13.33
N VAL A 108 10.05 5.31 12.50
CA VAL A 108 10.60 4.02 12.92
C VAL A 108 11.67 4.19 13.99
N GLU A 109 12.60 5.13 13.81
CA GLU A 109 13.66 5.43 14.78
C GLU A 109 13.09 5.87 16.14
N ARG A 110 12.06 6.72 16.14
CA ARG A 110 11.42 7.18 17.39
C ARG A 110 10.73 6.06 18.16
N GLN A 111 10.34 4.99 17.48
CA GLN A 111 9.59 3.87 18.07
C GLN A 111 10.48 2.68 18.44
N GLU A 112 11.81 2.78 18.25
CA GLU A 112 12.75 1.69 18.55
C GLU A 112 12.72 1.26 20.01
N HIS A 113 12.53 2.21 20.93
CA HIS A 113 12.51 1.95 22.36
C HIS A 113 11.14 1.49 22.90
N LEU A 114 10.11 1.42 22.05
CA LEU A 114 8.79 0.94 22.46
C LEU A 114 8.64 -0.55 22.13
N THR A 115 8.19 -1.30 23.13
CA THR A 115 7.84 -2.72 22.97
C THR A 115 6.35 -2.92 23.11
N ILE A 116 5.82 -3.80 22.28
CA ILE A 116 4.44 -4.24 22.32
C ILE A 116 4.30 -5.16 23.53
N VAL A 117 3.58 -4.72 24.57
CA VAL A 117 3.58 -5.35 25.90
C VAL A 117 3.04 -6.78 25.86
N THR A 118 2.05 -7.07 24.99
CA THR A 118 1.38 -8.37 24.99
C THR A 118 2.03 -9.37 24.04
N LEU A 119 2.63 -8.90 22.93
CA LEU A 119 3.36 -9.73 21.98
C LEU A 119 4.85 -9.91 22.32
N GLN A 120 5.40 -9.03 23.18
CA GLN A 120 6.84 -8.92 23.46
C GLN A 120 7.71 -8.68 22.22
N ILE A 121 7.11 -8.12 21.16
CA ILE A 121 7.80 -7.75 19.92
C ILE A 121 8.02 -6.23 19.92
N SER A 122 9.11 -5.74 19.32
CA SER A 122 9.35 -4.30 19.18
C SER A 122 8.31 -3.64 18.28
N TYR A 123 7.89 -2.42 18.59
CA TYR A 123 7.00 -1.64 17.72
C TYR A 123 7.61 -1.37 16.33
N VAL A 124 8.94 -1.50 16.20
CA VAL A 124 9.67 -1.38 14.94
C VAL A 124 9.04 -2.23 13.84
N TYR A 125 8.57 -3.45 14.12
CA TYR A 125 7.95 -4.30 13.09
C TYR A 125 6.64 -3.71 12.57
N MET A 126 5.85 -3.06 13.43
CA MET A 126 4.59 -2.44 13.01
C MET A 126 4.86 -1.19 12.16
N TYR A 127 5.85 -0.39 12.52
CA TYR A 127 6.18 0.85 11.81
C TYR A 127 7.10 0.63 10.61
N ALA A 128 7.85 -0.47 10.54
CA ALA A 128 8.68 -0.83 9.38
C ALA A 128 7.84 -1.10 8.12
N ALA A 129 6.55 -1.42 8.29
CA ALA A 129 5.60 -1.46 7.17
C ALA A 129 5.60 -0.15 6.38
N LEU A 130 5.76 1.01 7.04
CA LEU A 130 5.74 2.33 6.40
C LEU A 130 6.86 2.50 5.36
N PRO A 131 8.16 2.43 5.69
CA PRO A 131 9.22 2.62 4.69
C PRO A 131 9.24 1.51 3.64
N ILE A 132 8.93 0.25 4.02
CA ILE A 132 8.95 -0.89 3.08
C ILE A 132 7.85 -0.74 2.02
N LEU A 133 6.62 -0.46 2.45
CA LEU A 133 5.48 -0.42 1.55
C LEU A 133 5.45 0.89 0.75
N THR A 134 5.94 1.99 1.30
CA THR A 134 6.14 3.24 0.52
C THR A 134 7.19 3.09 -0.57
N LEU A 135 8.29 2.36 -0.32
CA LEU A 135 9.25 2.02 -1.36
C LEU A 135 8.62 1.19 -2.49
N LEU A 136 7.79 0.19 -2.14
CA LEU A 136 7.02 -0.60 -3.10
C LEU A 136 6.04 0.28 -3.91
N MET A 137 5.38 1.25 -3.29
CA MET A 137 4.51 2.21 -3.98
C MET A 137 5.28 3.04 -5.01
N ILE A 138 6.47 3.55 -4.64
CA ILE A 138 7.34 4.30 -5.55
C ILE A 138 7.75 3.43 -6.74
N TYR A 139 8.16 2.18 -6.48
CA TYR A 139 8.53 1.23 -7.54
C TYR A 139 7.39 1.01 -8.54
N ARG A 140 6.16 0.77 -8.04
CA ARG A 140 4.99 0.55 -8.91
C ARG A 140 4.59 1.80 -9.69
N LEU A 141 4.71 2.98 -9.10
CA LEU A 141 4.48 4.26 -9.79
C LEU A 141 5.44 4.44 -10.96
N ILE A 142 6.74 4.15 -10.76
CA ILE A 142 7.76 4.24 -11.82
C ILE A 142 7.50 3.20 -12.92
N GLU A 143 7.20 1.95 -12.55
CA GLU A 143 6.91 0.89 -13.52
C GLU A 143 5.73 1.29 -14.43
N ARG A 144 4.72 1.93 -13.85
CA ARG A 144 3.55 2.43 -14.58
C ARG A 144 3.91 3.58 -15.52
N LEU A 145 4.65 4.58 -15.04
CA LEU A 145 5.11 5.70 -15.87
C LEU A 145 5.89 5.21 -17.12
N ILE A 146 6.74 4.19 -16.95
CA ILE A 146 7.48 3.58 -18.05
C ILE A 146 6.54 2.88 -19.05
N LYS A 147 5.53 2.15 -18.56
CA LYS A 147 4.54 1.47 -19.41
C LYS A 147 3.74 2.46 -20.25
N GLU A 148 3.29 3.56 -19.66
CA GLU A 148 2.55 4.61 -20.36
C GLU A 148 3.40 5.34 -21.39
N TRP A 149 4.65 5.65 -21.05
CA TRP A 149 5.56 6.30 -21.98
C TRP A 149 5.83 5.41 -23.21
N ARG A 150 6.01 4.09 -23.01
CA ARG A 150 6.09 3.13 -24.14
C ARG A 150 4.81 3.07 -24.96
N LYS A 151 3.63 3.13 -24.33
CA LYS A 151 2.33 3.09 -25.02
C LYS A 151 2.10 4.36 -25.85
N SER A 152 2.45 5.54 -25.34
CA SER A 152 2.39 6.81 -26.09
C SER A 152 3.32 6.77 -27.31
N LYS A 153 4.55 6.25 -27.16
CA LYS A 153 5.51 6.16 -28.26
C LYS A 153 5.07 5.17 -29.35
N ALA A 154 4.40 4.08 -28.98
CA ALA A 154 3.83 3.13 -29.94
C ALA A 154 2.61 3.68 -30.71
N ALA A 155 1.89 4.65 -30.13
CA ALA A 155 0.75 5.31 -30.78
C ALA A 155 1.15 6.43 -31.76
N GLU A 156 2.33 7.04 -31.59
CA GLU A 156 2.87 8.05 -32.53
C GLU A 156 3.57 7.43 -33.75
N VAL A 157 3.85 6.13 -33.75
CA VAL A 157 4.53 5.41 -34.86
C VAL A 157 3.53 4.75 -35.82
N LYS A 158 2.23 4.76 -35.51
CA LYS A 158 1.14 4.33 -36.39
C LYS A 158 0.46 5.53 -37.02
#